data_AF-A0A367IU87-F1
#
_entry.id   AF-A0A367IU87-F1
#
_cell.length_a   1.000
_cell.length_b   1.000
_cell.length_c   1.000
_cell.angle_alpha   90.00
_cell.angle_beta   90.00
_cell.angle_gamma   90.00
#
_symmetry.space_group_name_H-M   'P 1'
#
loop_
_entity.id
_entity.type
_entity.pdbx_description
1 polymer ?
#
loop_
_entity_poly.entity_id
_entity_poly.type
_entity_poly.pdbx_seq_one_letter_code
_entity_poly.pdbx_strand_id
1 'polypeptide(L)' 'MPMFVYKRDGRRERVAFDKITARINKLCYGLDMNYVDPVAITQKVISGVYQG' A
#
# COMPACT_ATOMS: atom_id res chain seq x y z
N MET A 1 3.78 17.79 0.40
CA MET A 1 2.63 17.87 -0.54
C MET A 1 1.84 16.57 -0.47
N PRO A 2 0.50 16.58 -0.46
CA PRO A 2 -0.27 15.34 -0.46
C PRO A 2 -0.09 14.60 -1.80
N MET A 3 0.34 13.34 -1.75
CA MET A 3 0.42 12.47 -2.92
C MET A 3 -0.97 11.92 -3.28
N PHE A 4 -1.23 11.80 -4.58
CA PHE A 4 -2.48 11.26 -5.13
C PHE A 4 -2.19 10.17 -6.15
N VAL A 5 -3.12 9.20 -6.24
CA VAL A 5 -3.16 8.16 -7.27
C VAL A 5 -4.49 8.20 -7.99
N TYR A 6 -4.51 7.81 -9.27
CA TYR A 6 -5.75 7.54 -9.98
C TYR A 6 -6.19 6.10 -9.77
N LYS A 7 -7.46 5.92 -9.39
CA LYS A 7 -8.11 4.61 -9.36
C LYS A 7 -8.45 4.17 -10.78
N ARG A 8 -8.77 2.87 -10.93
CA ARG A 8 -9.12 2.27 -12.23
C ARG A 8 -10.35 2.91 -12.89
N ASP A 9 -11.20 3.56 -12.11
CA ASP A 9 -12.38 4.29 -12.58
C ASP A 9 -12.09 5.77 -12.87
N GLY A 10 -10.83 6.19 -12.85
CA GLY A 10 -10.40 7.57 -13.12
C GLY A 10 -10.50 8.52 -11.93
N ARG A 11 -11.02 8.09 -10.77
CA ARG A 11 -11.10 8.95 -9.58
C ARG A 11 -9.71 9.15 -8.97
N ARG A 12 -9.41 10.40 -8.58
CA ARG A 12 -8.23 10.72 -7.77
C ARG A 12 -8.50 10.45 -6.31
N GLU A 13 -7.58 9.77 -5.66
CA GLU A 13 -7.60 9.55 -4.22
C GLU A 13 -6.25 9.90 -3.61
N ARG A 14 -6.24 10.36 -2.37
CA ARG A 14 -4.98 10.53 -1.62
C ARG A 14 -4.35 9.17 -1.41
N VAL A 15 -3.02 9.12 -1.51
CA VAL A 15 -2.26 7.95 -1.07
C VAL A 15 -2.45 7.82 0.44
N ALA A 16 -2.93 6.66 0.87
CA ALA A 16 -3.21 6.34 2.26
C ALA A 16 -2.45 5.08 2.67
N PHE A 17 -1.58 5.20 3.68
CA PHE A 17 -0.74 4.11 4.19
C PHE A 17 -1.60 2.89 4.56
N ASP A 18 -2.61 3.08 5.40
CA ASP A 18 -3.45 2.01 5.92
C ASP A 18 -4.17 1.22 4.83
N LYS A 19 -4.56 1.89 3.74
CA LYS A 19 -5.21 1.21 2.60
C LYS A 19 -4.24 0.28 1.86
N ILE A 20 -2.98 0.68 1.76
CA ILE A 20 -1.92 -0.15 1.16
C ILE A 20 -1.61 -1.32 2.11
N THR A 21 -1.37 -1.03 3.39
CA THR A 21 -1.09 -2.07 4.41
C THR A 21 -2.21 -3.10 4.50
N ALA A 22 -3.48 -2.67 4.50
CA ALA A 22 -4.62 -3.57 4.53
C ALA A 22 -4.70 -4.49 3.30
N ARG A 23 -4.28 -3.99 2.12
CA ARG A 23 -4.21 -4.82 0.92
C ARG A 23 -3.08 -5.84 1.01
N ILE A 24 -1.90 -5.44 1.49
CA ILE A 24 -0.75 -6.34 1.66
C ILE A 24 -1.06 -7.41 2.71
N ASN A 25 -1.66 -7.03 3.85
CA ASN A 25 -2.13 -7.97 4.87
C ASN A 25 -3.00 -9.09 4.29
N LYS A 26 -3.96 -8.74 3.42
CA LYS A 26 -4.81 -9.74 2.75
C LYS A 26 -4.04 -10.67 1.82
N LEU A 27 -2.97 -10.19 1.18
CA LEU A 27 -2.10 -11.02 0.34
C LEU A 27 -1.19 -11.93 1.17
N CYS A 28 -0.91 -11.57 2.42
CA CYS A 28 -0.12 -12.38 3.34
C CYS A 28 -0.93 -13.47 4.05
N TYR A 29 -2.22 -13.64 3.75
CA TYR A 29 -3.04 -14.70 4.35
C TYR A 29 -2.47 -16.09 4.02
N GLY A 30 -2.26 -16.91 5.05
CA GLY A 30 -1.66 -18.24 4.93
C GLY A 30 -0.13 -18.24 4.87
N LEU A 31 0.53 -17.08 4.98
CA LEU A 31 1.98 -17.00 5.14
C LEU A 31 2.37 -17.03 6.62
N ASP A 32 3.60 -17.46 6.89
CA ASP A 32 4.18 -17.39 8.23
C ASP A 32 4.55 -15.94 8.58
N MET A 33 3.80 -15.36 9.52
CA MET A 33 3.96 -13.97 9.96
C MET A 33 5.21 -13.74 10.81
N ASN A 34 5.92 -14.80 11.22
CA ASN A 34 7.24 -14.65 11.85
C ASN A 34 8.31 -14.19 10.85
N TYR A 35 8.08 -14.42 9.55
CA TYR A 35 9.01 -14.07 8.47
C TYR A 35 8.50 -12.95 7.55
N VAL A 36 7.23 -12.56 7.70
CA VAL A 36 6.58 -11.58 6.82
C VAL A 36 6.07 -10.43 7.68
N ASP A 37 6.49 -9.21 7.35
CA ASP A 37 5.97 -7.98 7.96
C ASP A 37 5.30 -7.09 6.90
N PRO A 38 3.95 -7.10 6.84
CA PRO A 38 3.18 -6.25 5.92
C PRO A 38 3.43 -4.74 6.09
N VAL A 39 3.77 -4.28 7.31
CA VAL A 39 4.05 -2.88 7.60
C VAL A 39 5.37 -2.46 6.97
N ALA A 40 6.43 -3.25 7.17
CA ALA A 40 7.73 -3.02 6.54
C ALA A 40 7.66 -3.03 5.01
N ILE A 41 6.86 -3.93 4.42
CA ILE A 41 6.62 -3.94 2.97
C ILE A 41 5.94 -2.64 2.54
N THR A 42 4.91 -2.19 3.28
CA THR A 42 4.18 -0.96 2.94
C THR A 42 5.07 0.29 2.97
N GLN A 43 5.95 0.40 3.98
CA GLN A 43 6.92 1.49 4.07
C GLN A 43 7.80 1.57 2.81
N LYS A 44 8.32 0.42 2.34
CA LYS A 44 9.12 0.37 1.10
C LYS A 44 8.33 0.74 -0.14
N VAL A 45 7.08 0.28 -0.24
CA VAL A 45 6.22 0.58 -1.40
C VAL A 45 5.96 2.08 -1.51
N ILE A 46 5.65 2.75 -0.41
CA ILE A 46 5.31 4.18 -0.41
C ILE A 46 6.48 5.06 -0.86
N SER A 47 7.72 4.69 -0.53
CA SER A 47 8.90 5.40 -1.02
C SER A 47 9.03 5.39 -2.55
N GLY A 48 8.45 4.40 -3.23
CA GLY A 48 8.44 4.29 -4.68
C GLY A 48 7.15 4.77 -5.35
N VAL A 49 6.18 5.31 -4.59
CA VAL A 49 4.96 5.88 -5.16
C VAL A 49 5.25 7.29 -5.63
N TYR A 50 4.90 7.57 -6.89
CA TYR A 50 4.94 8.90 -7.48
C TYR A 50 3.53 9.35 -7.84
N GLN A 51 3.34 10.66 -7.97
CA GLN A 51 2.06 11.22 -8.40
C GLN A 51 1.78 10.81 -9.85
N GLY A 52 0.67 10.11 -10.09
CA GLY A 52 0.32 9.59 -11.40
C GLY A 52 -0.99 8.83 -11.41
#